data_AF-A0A455C4N8-F1
#
_entry.id   AF-A0A455C4N8-F1
#
_cell.length_a   1.000
_cell.length_b   1.000
_cell.length_c   1.000
_cell.angle_alpha   90.00
_cell.angle_beta   90.00
_cell.angle_gamma   90.00
#
_symmetry.space_group_name_H-M   'P 1'
#
loop_
_entity.id
_entity.type
_entity.pdbx_description
1 polymer ?
#
loop_
_entity_poly.entity_id
_entity_poly.type
_entity_poly.pdbx_seq_one_letter_code
_entity_poly.pdbx_strand_id
1 'polypeptide(L)'
;MEPRRVGPGAHCWGPRVATGSGTAAELVYHLAGALGTELKELARRFGPEAAAGLVPLVVQALELLEKAAVGPAPDSLQVSAQQAELELRRLREENERLCRELRSGPQGECGPAGGGEAQGLSPRAANENAPSSEERAMLRQLKEVTDRQRDELRAHNRDLRQRSQETEALQEQLQRLLLVNAELRHKLAAVQSQLRAARDRESESERRREATLEPAPEQAQGQAAAPGCEQRQEPETAAAGTGAPGTPEDRADALPPPGRPPKVGQCGFSREEVEQILQERNELKANVFLLKEELAYFQRELLTDHRVPGLLLEAMKVAIRKQRKKIKAKMLGTPEEAESR
;
A
#
# COMPACT_ATOMS: atom_id res chain seq x y z
N MET A 1 22.51 -11.71 38.09
CA MET A 1 21.06 -11.93 38.10
C MET A 1 20.47 -11.13 36.95
N GLU A 2 20.14 -11.81 35.85
CA GLU A 2 19.51 -11.21 34.68
C GLU A 2 17.98 -11.31 34.77
N PRO A 3 17.22 -10.31 34.27
CA PRO A 3 15.77 -10.44 34.14
C PRO A 3 15.41 -11.22 32.86
N ARG A 4 14.58 -12.25 33.02
CA ARG A 4 14.08 -13.15 31.97
C ARG A 4 13.29 -12.40 30.89
N ARG A 5 13.64 -12.66 29.62
CA ARG A 5 12.79 -12.40 28.45
C ARG A 5 11.55 -13.29 28.49
N VAL A 6 10.38 -12.70 28.30
CA VAL A 6 9.13 -13.39 27.97
C VAL A 6 9.06 -13.49 26.43
N GLY A 7 8.90 -14.71 25.92
CA GLY A 7 8.78 -14.98 24.48
C GLY A 7 7.43 -14.56 23.90
N PRO A 8 7.32 -14.47 22.56
CA PRO A 8 6.08 -14.08 21.90
C PRO A 8 5.06 -15.22 22.00
N GLY A 9 3.99 -14.99 22.77
CA GLY A 9 2.84 -15.87 22.82
C GLY A 9 2.16 -15.89 21.46
N ALA A 10 2.13 -17.07 20.83
CA ALA A 10 1.23 -17.34 19.72
C ALA A 10 -0.21 -17.19 20.22
N HIS A 11 -0.83 -16.07 19.91
CA HIS A 11 -2.26 -15.89 20.09
C HIS A 11 -2.95 -16.61 18.93
N CYS A 12 -3.23 -17.90 19.13
CA CYS A 12 -4.17 -18.66 18.31
C CYS A 12 -5.54 -17.99 18.39
N TRP A 13 -5.83 -17.05 17.49
CA TRP A 13 -7.18 -16.56 17.30
C TRP A 13 -7.94 -17.58 16.44
N GLY A 14 -8.68 -18.42 17.13
CA GLY A 14 -9.72 -19.22 16.50
C GLY A 14 -10.54 -19.98 17.54
N PRO A 15 -11.76 -19.51 17.84
CA PRO A 15 -12.88 -20.41 17.96
C PRO A 15 -13.43 -20.62 16.54
N ARG A 16 -13.26 -21.84 16.04
CA ARG A 16 -13.99 -22.36 14.89
C ARG A 16 -15.48 -22.42 15.29
N VAL A 17 -16.22 -21.34 15.08
CA VAL A 17 -17.68 -21.36 15.25
C VAL A 17 -18.27 -21.97 13.98
N ALA A 18 -18.90 -23.12 14.17
CA ALA A 18 -19.69 -23.78 13.14
C ALA A 18 -20.71 -22.79 12.57
N THR A 19 -20.69 -22.60 11.26
CA THR A 19 -21.73 -21.91 10.50
C THR A 19 -23.01 -22.74 10.57
N GLY A 20 -23.73 -22.62 11.68
CA GLY A 20 -25.16 -22.83 11.72
C GLY A 20 -25.84 -21.64 11.05
N SER A 21 -26.93 -21.89 10.33
CA SER A 21 -27.79 -20.91 9.68
C SER A 21 -28.51 -20.03 10.71
N GLY A 22 -27.77 -19.18 11.42
CA GLY A 22 -28.33 -18.20 12.33
C GLY A 22 -28.80 -16.96 11.58
N THR A 23 -29.91 -16.36 12.00
CA THR A 23 -30.35 -15.07 11.47
C THR A 23 -29.26 -14.00 11.65
N ALA A 24 -29.30 -12.93 10.85
CA ALA A 24 -28.31 -11.86 10.97
C ALA A 24 -28.26 -11.27 12.40
N ALA A 25 -29.40 -11.24 13.11
CA ALA A 25 -29.50 -10.83 14.50
C ALA A 25 -28.76 -11.79 15.47
N GLU A 26 -28.84 -13.11 15.25
CA GLU A 26 -28.11 -14.09 16.06
C GLU A 26 -26.58 -13.93 15.92
N LEU A 27 -26.10 -13.62 14.72
CA LEU A 27 -24.68 -13.33 14.50
C LEU A 27 -24.21 -12.08 15.26
N VAL A 28 -25.05 -11.03 15.32
CA VAL A 28 -24.78 -9.82 16.10
C VAL A 28 -24.70 -10.15 17.60
N TYR A 29 -25.59 -11.01 18.10
CA TYR A 29 -25.58 -11.44 19.50
C TYR A 29 -24.33 -12.26 19.86
N HIS A 30 -23.91 -13.19 18.99
CA HIS A 30 -22.67 -13.94 19.18
C HIS A 30 -21.43 -13.04 19.16
N LEU A 31 -21.41 -12.04 18.26
CA LEU A 31 -20.34 -11.04 18.19
C LEU A 31 -20.29 -10.19 19.47
N ALA A 32 -21.44 -9.76 19.98
CA ALA A 32 -21.53 -9.01 21.24
C ALA A 32 -20.93 -9.79 22.41
N GLY A 33 -21.19 -11.11 22.48
CA GLY A 33 -20.59 -11.98 23.50
C GLY A 33 -19.06 -12.06 23.42
N ALA A 34 -18.51 -12.22 22.21
CA ALA A 34 -17.06 -12.24 22.00
C ALA A 34 -16.40 -10.89 22.35
N LEU A 35 -17.01 -9.78 21.93
CA LEU A 35 -16.53 -8.43 22.26
C LEU A 35 -16.59 -8.17 23.77
N GLY A 36 -17.63 -8.64 24.46
CA GLY A 36 -17.74 -8.55 25.92
C GLY A 36 -16.60 -9.27 26.65
N THR A 37 -16.17 -10.44 26.16
CA THR A 37 -15.03 -11.16 26.76
C THR A 37 -13.70 -10.43 26.56
N GLU A 38 -13.48 -9.83 25.39
CA GLU A 38 -12.28 -9.04 25.11
C GLU A 38 -12.24 -7.74 25.92
N LEU A 39 -13.37 -7.05 26.06
CA LEU A 39 -13.48 -5.84 26.89
C LEU A 39 -13.22 -6.15 28.37
N LYS A 40 -13.63 -7.34 28.85
CA LYS A 40 -13.34 -7.79 30.21
C LYS A 40 -11.85 -8.11 30.41
N GLU A 41 -11.19 -8.70 29.41
CA GLU A 41 -9.74 -8.95 29.45
C GLU A 41 -8.93 -7.64 29.35
N LEU A 42 -9.40 -6.66 28.57
CA LEU A 42 -8.83 -5.31 28.52
C LEU A 42 -8.92 -4.63 29.90
N ALA A 43 -10.09 -4.69 30.54
CA ALA A 43 -10.29 -4.15 31.89
C ALA A 43 -9.36 -4.84 32.92
N ARG A 44 -9.11 -6.15 32.77
CA ARG A 44 -8.20 -6.90 33.65
C ARG A 44 -6.74 -6.49 33.50
N ARG A 45 -6.30 -6.14 32.28
CA ARG A 45 -4.89 -5.81 31.97
C ARG A 45 -4.55 -4.34 32.19
N PHE A 46 -5.47 -3.44 31.88
CA PHE A 46 -5.23 -1.99 31.84
C PHE A 46 -6.08 -1.20 32.85
N GLY A 47 -6.87 -1.90 33.66
CA GLY A 47 -7.77 -1.30 34.65
C GLY A 47 -9.16 -0.98 34.08
N PRO A 48 -10.17 -0.82 34.97
CA PRO A 48 -11.56 -0.64 34.56
C PRO A 48 -11.80 0.68 33.80
N GLU A 49 -11.03 1.73 34.09
CA GLU A 49 -11.10 3.04 33.42
C GLU A 49 -10.84 2.94 31.91
N ALA A 50 -9.91 2.07 31.49
CA ALA A 50 -9.59 1.86 30.08
C ALA A 50 -10.73 1.20 29.30
N ALA A 51 -11.56 0.39 29.97
CA ALA A 51 -12.72 -0.27 29.36
C ALA A 51 -14.00 0.57 29.50
N ALA A 52 -14.14 1.36 30.56
CA ALA A 52 -15.36 2.11 30.89
C ALA A 52 -15.76 3.10 29.78
N GLY A 53 -14.79 3.75 29.12
CA GLY A 53 -15.07 4.65 27.99
C GLY A 53 -15.41 3.93 26.68
N LEU A 54 -14.97 2.68 26.51
CA LEU A 54 -15.12 1.92 25.27
C LEU A 54 -16.44 1.12 25.23
N VAL A 55 -16.89 0.62 26.38
CA VAL A 55 -18.12 -0.20 26.49
C VAL A 55 -19.35 0.51 25.88
N PRO A 56 -19.66 1.79 26.19
CA PRO A 56 -20.82 2.47 25.62
C PRO A 56 -20.77 2.61 24.10
N LEU A 57 -19.57 2.86 23.54
CA LEU A 57 -19.38 2.98 22.08
C LEU A 57 -19.58 1.65 21.37
N VAL A 58 -19.09 0.55 21.95
CA VAL A 58 -19.27 -0.80 21.41
C VAL A 58 -20.73 -1.22 21.48
N VAL A 59 -21.43 -0.92 22.58
CA VAL A 59 -22.88 -1.18 22.72
C VAL A 59 -23.65 -0.39 21.66
N GLN A 60 -23.38 0.91 21.50
CA GLN A 60 -24.05 1.73 20.49
C GLN A 60 -23.81 1.23 19.06
N ALA A 61 -22.60 0.76 18.74
CA ALA A 61 -22.30 0.17 17.44
C ALA A 61 -23.05 -1.14 17.21
N LEU A 62 -23.15 -2.01 18.24
CA LEU A 62 -23.88 -3.27 18.17
C LEU A 62 -25.40 -3.05 18.05
N GLU A 63 -25.96 -2.05 18.73
CA GLU A 63 -27.38 -1.67 18.60
C GLU A 63 -27.73 -1.18 17.19
N LEU A 64 -26.84 -0.38 16.57
CA LEU A 64 -27.03 0.06 15.19
C LEU A 64 -26.94 -1.12 14.21
N LEU A 65 -26.05 -2.07 14.48
CA LEU A 65 -25.90 -3.28 13.69
C LEU A 65 -27.11 -4.21 13.83
N GLU A 66 -27.67 -4.35 15.04
CA GLU A 66 -28.89 -5.12 15.28
C GLU A 66 -30.10 -4.49 14.55
N LYS A 67 -30.26 -3.17 14.63
CA LYS A 67 -31.32 -2.44 13.88
C LYS A 67 -31.20 -2.64 12.37
N ALA A 68 -29.98 -2.65 11.84
CA ALA A 68 -29.73 -2.90 10.42
C ALA A 68 -29.96 -4.37 10.05
N ALA A 69 -29.61 -5.32 10.93
CA ALA A 69 -29.74 -6.76 10.70
C ALA A 69 -31.20 -7.25 10.80
N VAL A 70 -32.01 -6.63 11.65
CA VAL A 70 -33.44 -6.94 11.80
C VAL A 70 -34.27 -6.33 10.65
N GLY A 71 -33.78 -5.25 10.03
CA GLY A 71 -34.46 -4.56 8.92
C GLY A 71 -35.80 -3.92 9.34
N PRO A 72 -36.45 -3.14 8.45
CA PRO A 72 -37.83 -2.74 8.68
C PRO A 72 -38.71 -4.00 8.68
N ALA A 73 -39.70 -4.06 9.58
CA ALA A 73 -40.58 -5.22 9.69
C ALA A 73 -41.10 -5.65 8.30
N PRO A 74 -41.09 -6.95 7.98
CA PRO A 74 -41.47 -7.44 6.66
C PRO A 74 -42.87 -6.96 6.27
N ASP A 75 -43.77 -6.85 7.24
CA ASP A 75 -45.13 -6.34 7.04
C ASP A 75 -45.16 -4.86 6.61
N SER A 76 -44.28 -4.01 7.12
CA SER A 76 -44.22 -2.59 6.71
C SER A 76 -43.65 -2.41 5.30
N LEU A 77 -42.63 -3.20 4.93
CA LEU A 77 -42.11 -3.20 3.56
C LEU A 77 -43.09 -3.82 2.57
N GLN A 78 -43.78 -4.88 2.97
CA GLN A 78 -44.78 -5.56 2.16
C GLN A 78 -46.04 -4.71 1.98
N VAL A 79 -46.49 -4.01 3.01
CA VAL A 79 -47.59 -3.03 2.92
C VAL A 79 -47.18 -1.84 2.04
N SER A 80 -45.96 -1.31 2.19
CA SER A 80 -45.45 -0.24 1.32
C SER A 80 -45.32 -0.68 -0.14
N ALA A 81 -44.89 -1.92 -0.40
CA ALA A 81 -44.80 -2.48 -1.74
C ALA A 81 -46.20 -2.71 -2.35
N GLN A 82 -47.14 -3.27 -1.58
CA GLN A 82 -48.52 -3.46 -2.01
C GLN A 82 -49.22 -2.12 -2.30
N GLN A 83 -48.96 -1.09 -1.50
CA GLN A 83 -49.51 0.24 -1.72
C GLN A 83 -48.95 0.87 -3.01
N ALA A 84 -47.64 0.73 -3.26
CA ALA A 84 -47.03 1.17 -4.52
C ALA A 84 -47.56 0.39 -5.75
N GLU A 85 -47.86 -0.90 -5.60
CA GLU A 85 -48.46 -1.71 -6.67
C GLU A 85 -49.90 -1.28 -7.00
N LEU A 86 -50.70 -0.94 -5.99
CA LEU A 86 -52.05 -0.43 -6.18
C LEU A 86 -52.04 0.94 -6.88
N GLU A 87 -51.12 1.83 -6.51
CA GLU A 87 -50.93 3.11 -7.18
C GLU A 87 -50.49 2.93 -8.64
N LEU A 88 -49.57 1.99 -8.93
CA LEU A 88 -49.17 1.67 -10.30
C LEU A 88 -50.33 1.12 -11.13
N ARG A 89 -51.20 0.29 -10.55
CA ARG A 89 -52.40 -0.22 -11.24
C ARG A 89 -53.37 0.91 -11.56
N ARG A 90 -53.66 1.78 -10.59
CA ARG A 90 -54.50 2.96 -10.80
C ARG A 90 -53.94 3.87 -11.89
N LEU A 91 -52.65 4.19 -11.83
CA LEU A 91 -51.99 5.03 -12.84
C LEU A 91 -51.99 4.39 -14.24
N ARG A 92 -51.90 3.06 -14.34
CA ARG A 92 -52.03 2.34 -15.61
C ARG A 92 -53.43 2.43 -16.18
N GLU A 93 -54.46 2.24 -15.36
CA GLU A 93 -55.86 2.38 -15.77
C GLU A 93 -56.18 3.82 -16.20
N GLU A 94 -55.68 4.82 -15.46
CA GLU A 94 -55.76 6.22 -15.85
C GLU A 94 -55.01 6.49 -17.17
N ASN A 95 -53.81 5.92 -17.35
CA ASN A 95 -53.07 6.03 -18.62
C ASN A 95 -53.83 5.39 -19.78
N GLU A 96 -54.46 4.24 -19.57
CA GLU A 96 -55.26 3.56 -20.58
C GLU A 96 -56.54 4.33 -20.92
N ARG A 97 -57.16 4.99 -19.94
CA ARG A 97 -58.30 5.89 -20.15
C ARG A 97 -57.88 7.11 -20.94
N LEU A 98 -56.80 7.78 -20.55
CA LEU A 98 -56.23 8.91 -21.29
C LEU A 98 -55.79 8.49 -22.71
N CYS A 99 -55.19 7.32 -22.87
CA CYS A 99 -54.85 6.77 -24.19
C CYS A 99 -56.08 6.45 -25.04
N ARG A 100 -57.20 6.02 -24.42
CA ARG A 100 -58.47 5.81 -25.11
C ARG A 100 -59.10 7.14 -25.50
N GLU A 101 -59.13 8.13 -24.61
CA GLU A 101 -59.63 9.47 -24.85
C GLU A 101 -58.86 10.17 -25.98
N LEU A 102 -57.52 10.06 -25.99
CA LEU A 102 -56.67 10.56 -27.07
C LEU A 102 -56.89 9.83 -28.39
N ARG A 103 -57.31 8.55 -28.35
CA ARG A 103 -57.59 7.73 -29.54
C ARG A 103 -59.01 7.91 -30.06
N SER A 104 -59.96 8.27 -29.19
CA SER A 104 -61.35 8.61 -29.53
C SER A 104 -61.57 10.12 -29.79
N GLY A 105 -60.59 10.97 -29.48
CA GLY A 105 -60.52 12.32 -30.02
C GLY A 105 -60.57 12.29 -31.54
N PRO A 106 -61.11 13.32 -32.21
CA PRO A 106 -61.59 13.23 -33.59
C PRO A 106 -60.45 12.83 -34.53
N GLN A 107 -60.35 11.54 -34.82
CA GLN A 107 -59.58 11.00 -35.94
C GLN A 107 -60.40 11.28 -37.19
N GLY A 108 -60.27 12.50 -37.71
CA GLY A 108 -60.42 12.73 -39.13
C GLY A 108 -59.35 11.92 -39.84
N GLU A 109 -59.78 10.78 -40.38
CA GLU A 109 -59.27 10.07 -41.55
C GLU A 109 -57.77 10.21 -41.87
N CYS A 110 -57.01 9.13 -41.65
CA CYS A 110 -55.84 8.82 -42.46
C CYS A 110 -55.70 7.30 -42.60
N GLY A 111 -56.26 6.77 -43.68
CA GLY A 111 -55.78 5.53 -44.29
C GLY A 111 -54.42 5.77 -44.98
N PRO A 112 -53.66 4.69 -45.29
CA PRO A 112 -52.24 4.81 -45.58
C PRO A 112 -51.98 5.24 -47.03
N ALA A 113 -50.96 6.09 -47.17
CA ALA A 113 -50.04 6.24 -48.31
C ALA A 113 -50.63 6.26 -49.74
N GLY A 114 -50.61 7.45 -50.33
CA GLY A 114 -50.67 7.62 -51.78
C GLY A 114 -50.48 9.10 -52.10
N GLY A 115 -49.34 9.45 -52.71
CA GLY A 115 -48.99 10.82 -53.04
C GLY A 115 -50.01 11.48 -53.96
N GLY A 116 -50.24 12.78 -53.75
CA GLY A 116 -51.11 13.57 -54.61
C GLY A 116 -51.52 14.89 -53.97
N GLU A 117 -50.85 15.95 -54.43
CA GLU A 117 -51.42 17.26 -54.71
C GLU A 117 -51.89 18.15 -53.53
N ALA A 118 -51.32 19.36 -53.54
CA ALA A 118 -51.76 20.49 -52.75
C ALA A 118 -53.18 20.92 -53.15
N GLN A 119 -54.10 20.98 -52.18
CA GLN A 119 -55.12 22.02 -52.11
C GLN A 119 -55.84 22.07 -50.75
N GLY A 120 -55.82 23.29 -50.20
CA GLY A 120 -56.65 23.90 -49.15
C GLY A 120 -57.56 23.04 -48.29
N LEU A 121 -57.32 23.07 -46.97
CA LEU A 121 -58.39 23.14 -45.98
C LEU A 121 -57.98 23.98 -44.74
N SER A 122 -58.95 24.79 -44.33
CA SER A 122 -58.95 25.88 -43.34
C SER A 122 -58.46 25.51 -41.92
N PRO A 123 -57.86 26.46 -41.14
CA PRO A 123 -57.45 26.23 -39.76
C PRO A 123 -58.65 26.41 -38.83
N ARG A 124 -59.42 25.35 -38.56
CA ARG A 124 -60.62 25.47 -37.71
C ARG A 124 -60.80 24.41 -36.62
N ALA A 125 -59.72 23.77 -36.19
CA ALA A 125 -59.76 22.81 -35.06
C ALA A 125 -58.60 22.96 -34.05
N ALA A 126 -57.84 24.07 -34.10
CA ALA A 126 -56.66 24.25 -33.24
C ALA A 126 -56.95 24.90 -31.88
N ASN A 127 -58.21 25.22 -31.55
CA ASN A 127 -58.50 26.16 -30.45
C ASN A 127 -59.41 25.66 -29.33
N GLU A 128 -59.80 24.38 -29.28
CA GLU A 128 -60.71 23.90 -28.21
C GLU A 128 -60.01 23.21 -27.03
N ASN A 129 -58.73 22.84 -27.16
CA ASN A 129 -57.94 22.21 -26.10
C ASN A 129 -56.55 22.86 -25.93
N ALA A 130 -56.46 24.18 -26.16
CA ALA A 130 -55.23 24.90 -25.88
C ALA A 130 -55.10 25.02 -24.35
N PRO A 131 -54.06 24.44 -23.71
CA PRO A 131 -53.87 24.56 -22.27
C PRO A 131 -53.84 26.06 -21.90
N SER A 132 -54.48 26.38 -20.78
CA SER A 132 -54.55 27.76 -20.31
C SER A 132 -53.14 28.38 -20.23
N SER A 133 -53.02 29.70 -20.34
CA SER A 133 -51.69 30.34 -20.25
C SER A 133 -50.94 29.95 -18.98
N GLU A 134 -51.68 29.73 -17.89
CA GLU A 134 -51.18 29.30 -16.60
C GLU A 134 -50.71 27.84 -16.62
N GLU A 135 -51.48 26.91 -17.19
CA GLU A 135 -51.05 25.52 -17.38
C GLU A 135 -49.77 25.41 -18.21
N ARG A 136 -49.65 26.22 -19.27
CA ARG A 136 -48.42 26.27 -20.08
C ARG A 136 -47.22 26.78 -19.29
N ALA A 137 -47.43 27.75 -18.39
CA ALA A 137 -46.38 28.24 -17.51
C ALA A 137 -45.97 27.18 -16.47
N MET A 138 -46.94 26.51 -15.85
CA MET A 138 -46.70 25.42 -14.89
C MET A 138 -45.95 24.25 -15.55
N LEU A 139 -46.35 23.83 -16.75
CA LEU A 139 -45.66 22.77 -17.49
C LEU A 139 -44.22 23.14 -17.85
N ARG A 140 -43.95 24.41 -18.17
CA ARG A 140 -42.56 24.88 -18.39
C ARG A 140 -41.75 24.79 -17.10
N GLN A 141 -42.30 25.23 -15.97
CA GLN A 141 -41.63 25.13 -14.68
C GLN A 141 -41.34 23.67 -14.28
N LEU A 142 -42.32 22.77 -14.44
CA LEU A 142 -42.13 21.34 -14.20
C LEU A 142 -41.09 20.73 -15.12
N LYS A 143 -41.08 21.11 -16.40
CA LYS A 143 -40.06 20.68 -17.35
C LYS A 143 -38.68 21.15 -16.94
N GLU A 144 -38.52 22.42 -16.57
CA GLU A 144 -37.24 22.96 -16.09
C GLU A 144 -36.74 22.24 -14.83
N VAL A 145 -37.61 21.99 -13.85
CA VAL A 145 -37.23 21.24 -12.64
C VAL A 145 -36.84 19.81 -13.01
N THR A 146 -37.60 19.15 -13.90
CA THR A 146 -37.29 17.79 -14.36
C THR A 146 -35.94 17.74 -15.09
N ASP A 147 -35.66 18.73 -15.96
CA ASP A 147 -34.41 18.80 -16.71
C ASP A 147 -33.23 19.11 -15.77
N ARG A 148 -33.40 19.98 -14.77
CA ARG A 148 -32.41 20.20 -13.69
C ARG A 148 -32.11 18.92 -12.93
N GLN A 149 -33.13 18.19 -12.47
CA GLN A 149 -32.96 16.92 -11.78
C GLN A 149 -32.26 15.87 -12.65
N ARG A 150 -32.54 15.82 -13.95
CA ARG A 150 -31.82 14.94 -14.89
C ARG A 150 -30.35 15.31 -15.00
N ASP A 151 -30.03 16.60 -15.07
CA ASP A 151 -28.64 17.05 -15.16
C ASP A 151 -27.87 16.83 -13.85
N GLU A 152 -28.52 17.03 -12.71
CA GLU A 152 -27.99 16.67 -11.38
C GLU A 152 -27.71 15.17 -11.29
N LEU A 153 -28.66 14.31 -11.71
CA LEU A 153 -28.44 12.86 -11.77
C LEU A 153 -27.29 12.48 -12.71
N ARG A 154 -27.13 13.17 -13.84
CA ARG A 154 -25.99 12.95 -14.75
C ARG A 154 -24.67 13.37 -14.10
N ALA A 155 -24.63 14.49 -13.38
CA ALA A 155 -23.44 14.94 -12.65
C ALA A 155 -23.07 13.95 -11.55
N HIS A 156 -24.02 13.57 -10.69
CA HIS A 156 -23.80 12.58 -9.63
C HIS A 156 -23.35 11.22 -10.19
N ASN A 157 -23.88 10.77 -11.32
CA ASN A 157 -23.40 9.54 -11.97
C ASN A 157 -21.94 9.66 -12.45
N ARG A 158 -21.49 10.83 -12.91
CA ARG A 158 -20.07 11.04 -13.26
C ARG A 158 -19.20 10.98 -12.02
N ASP A 159 -19.61 11.64 -10.94
CA ASP A 159 -18.88 11.63 -9.66
C ASP A 159 -18.78 10.22 -9.08
N LEU A 160 -19.88 9.46 -9.12
CA LEU A 160 -19.89 8.06 -8.67
C LEU A 160 -18.95 7.19 -9.50
N ARG A 161 -18.92 7.36 -10.82
CA ARG A 161 -17.98 6.65 -11.69
C ARG A 161 -16.53 7.00 -11.39
N GLN A 162 -16.24 8.28 -11.19
CA GLN A 162 -14.89 8.72 -10.81
C GLN A 162 -14.46 8.11 -9.47
N ARG A 163 -15.32 8.16 -8.46
CA ARG A 163 -15.06 7.53 -7.16
C ARG A 163 -14.87 6.02 -7.27
N SER A 164 -15.66 5.33 -8.12
CA SER A 164 -15.47 3.90 -8.40
C SER A 164 -14.07 3.62 -8.94
N GLN A 165 -13.64 4.39 -9.95
CA GLN A 165 -12.30 4.25 -10.54
C GLN A 165 -11.18 4.51 -9.53
N GLU A 166 -11.35 5.51 -8.65
CA GLU A 166 -10.41 5.78 -7.57
C GLU A 166 -10.36 4.61 -6.56
N THR A 167 -11.51 4.04 -6.20
CA THR A 167 -11.56 2.87 -5.31
C THR A 167 -10.91 1.63 -5.95
N GLU A 168 -11.13 1.39 -7.24
CA GLU A 168 -10.49 0.30 -7.99
C GLU A 168 -8.97 0.49 -8.04
N ALA A 169 -8.49 1.70 -8.35
CA ALA A 169 -7.06 2.01 -8.36
C ALA A 169 -6.41 1.79 -6.97
N LEU A 170 -7.08 2.18 -5.89
CA LEU A 170 -6.61 1.93 -4.52
C LEU A 170 -6.61 0.43 -4.19
N GLN A 171 -7.62 -0.32 -4.62
CA GLN A 171 -7.67 -1.77 -4.45
C GLN A 171 -6.50 -2.47 -5.17
N GLU A 172 -6.16 -2.05 -6.39
CA GLU A 172 -4.99 -2.57 -7.10
C GLU A 172 -3.68 -2.26 -6.37
N GLN A 173 -3.52 -1.04 -5.85
CA GLN A 173 -2.35 -0.67 -5.06
C GLN A 173 -2.23 -1.53 -3.80
N LEU A 174 -3.34 -1.77 -3.09
CA LEU A 174 -3.38 -2.65 -1.94
C LEU A 174 -2.98 -4.09 -2.31
N GLN A 175 -3.51 -4.64 -3.41
CA GLN A 175 -3.13 -5.97 -3.87
C GLN A 175 -1.63 -6.09 -4.19
N ARG A 176 -1.05 -5.08 -4.85
CA ARG A 176 0.40 -5.03 -5.11
C ARG A 176 1.21 -4.99 -3.81
N LEU A 177 0.79 -4.19 -2.83
CA LEU A 177 1.45 -4.12 -1.52
C LEU A 177 1.33 -5.43 -0.74
N LEU A 178 0.18 -6.10 -0.79
CA LEU A 178 -0.02 -7.40 -0.16
C LEU A 178 0.93 -8.46 -0.75
N LEU A 179 1.11 -8.46 -2.08
CA LEU A 179 2.04 -9.36 -2.76
C LEU A 179 3.49 -9.10 -2.29
N VAL A 180 3.93 -7.84 -2.30
CA VAL A 180 5.27 -7.46 -1.82
C VAL A 180 5.44 -7.80 -0.34
N ASN A 181 4.41 -7.59 0.49
CA ASN A 181 4.46 -7.94 1.91
C ASN A 181 4.65 -9.45 2.12
N ALA A 182 3.95 -10.28 1.34
CA ALA A 182 4.11 -11.73 1.37
C ALA A 182 5.52 -12.15 0.93
N GLU A 183 6.06 -11.56 -0.13
CA GLU A 183 7.43 -11.81 -0.58
C GLU A 183 8.47 -11.43 0.49
N LEU A 184 8.30 -10.29 1.16
CA LEU A 184 9.19 -9.86 2.24
C LEU A 184 9.14 -10.81 3.43
N ARG A 185 7.94 -11.28 3.83
CA ARG A 185 7.81 -12.30 4.88
C ARG A 185 8.50 -13.61 4.50
N HIS A 186 8.37 -14.04 3.24
CA HIS A 186 9.06 -15.22 2.74
C HIS A 186 10.58 -15.06 2.74
N LYS A 187 11.09 -13.92 2.26
CA LYS A 187 12.53 -13.59 2.31
C LYS A 187 13.05 -13.56 3.75
N LEU A 188 12.30 -12.97 4.68
CA LEU A 188 12.64 -12.96 6.10
C LEU A 188 12.70 -14.38 6.67
N ALA A 189 11.72 -15.23 6.37
CA ALA A 189 11.71 -16.62 6.81
C ALA A 189 12.90 -17.41 6.25
N ALA A 190 13.27 -17.19 4.98
CA ALA A 190 14.44 -17.81 4.35
C ALA A 190 15.76 -17.34 4.99
N VAL A 191 15.91 -16.05 5.27
CA VAL A 191 17.10 -15.53 5.97
C VAL A 191 17.18 -16.07 7.40
N GLN A 192 16.04 -16.14 8.10
CA GLN A 192 15.99 -16.72 9.45
C GLN A 192 16.36 -18.21 9.47
N SER A 193 15.93 -18.99 8.48
CA SER A 193 16.30 -20.41 8.39
C SER A 193 17.79 -20.59 8.05
N GLN A 194 18.34 -19.74 7.17
CA GLN A 194 19.77 -19.71 6.86
C GLN A 194 20.61 -19.37 8.09
N LEU A 195 20.22 -18.37 8.89
CA LEU A 195 20.91 -17.98 10.12
C LEU A 195 20.91 -19.12 11.16
N ARG A 196 19.78 -19.81 11.33
CA ARG A 196 19.69 -20.99 12.21
C ARG A 196 20.63 -22.09 11.75
N ALA A 197 20.58 -22.46 10.47
CA ALA A 197 21.46 -23.47 9.92
C ALA A 197 22.95 -23.10 9.99
N ALA A 198 23.30 -21.81 9.87
CA ALA A 198 24.68 -21.34 10.05
C ALA A 198 25.13 -21.49 11.52
N ARG A 199 24.27 -21.10 12.47
CA ARG A 199 24.52 -21.27 13.91
C ARG A 199 24.64 -22.73 14.32
N ASP A 200 23.79 -23.60 13.77
CA ASP A 200 23.84 -25.03 14.05
C ASP A 200 25.18 -25.61 13.56
N ARG A 201 25.64 -25.25 12.35
CA ARG A 201 26.96 -25.64 11.84
C ARG A 201 28.12 -25.09 12.68
N GLU A 202 28.02 -23.86 13.15
CA GLU A 202 29.02 -23.26 14.04
C GLU A 202 29.09 -24.05 15.35
N SER A 203 27.95 -24.34 15.98
CA SER A 203 27.89 -25.14 17.21
C SER A 203 28.39 -26.58 17.01
N GLU A 204 28.11 -27.20 15.86
CA GLU A 204 28.67 -28.51 15.51
C GLU A 204 30.18 -28.45 15.31
N SER A 205 30.70 -27.37 14.71
CA SER A 205 32.14 -27.17 14.53
C SER A 205 32.85 -26.90 15.86
N GLU A 206 32.23 -26.17 16.77
CA GLU A 206 32.70 -25.94 18.14
C GLU A 206 32.75 -27.27 18.91
N ARG A 207 31.67 -28.06 18.90
CA ARG A 207 31.65 -29.40 19.51
C ARG A 207 32.74 -30.31 18.96
N ARG A 208 33.00 -30.28 17.65
CA ARG A 208 34.10 -31.04 17.02
C ARG A 208 35.47 -30.57 17.50
N ARG A 209 35.67 -29.26 17.68
CA ARG A 209 36.91 -28.69 18.23
C ARG A 209 37.10 -29.07 19.70
N GLU A 210 36.06 -28.93 20.52
CA GLU A 210 36.09 -29.33 21.94
C GLU A 210 36.36 -30.83 22.12
N ALA A 211 35.73 -31.69 21.32
CA ALA A 211 36.00 -33.14 21.34
C ALA A 211 37.44 -33.51 20.91
N THR A 212 38.13 -32.63 20.18
CA THR A 212 39.55 -32.81 19.82
C THR A 212 40.49 -32.27 20.90
N LEU A 213 40.00 -31.36 21.76
CA LEU A 213 40.77 -30.69 22.82
C LEU A 213 40.60 -31.33 24.20
N GLU A 214 39.52 -32.08 24.45
CA GLU A 214 39.37 -32.94 25.64
C GLU A 214 40.41 -34.06 25.60
N PRO A 215 41.46 -34.02 26.45
CA PRO A 215 42.46 -35.07 26.52
C PRO A 215 41.85 -36.30 27.19
N ALA A 216 42.22 -37.48 26.69
CA ALA A 216 41.94 -38.75 27.34
C ALA A 216 42.24 -38.68 28.85
N PRO A 217 41.39 -39.25 29.74
CA PRO A 217 41.62 -39.19 31.17
C PRO A 217 42.93 -39.90 31.48
N GLU A 218 43.73 -39.26 32.32
CA GLU A 218 45.04 -39.70 32.79
C GLU A 218 45.02 -41.18 33.21
N GLN A 219 45.62 -42.04 32.40
CA GLN A 219 46.23 -43.29 32.85
C GLN A 219 47.75 -43.11 32.78
N ALA A 220 48.28 -42.33 33.72
CA ALA A 220 49.68 -42.36 34.05
C ALA A 220 49.97 -43.61 34.89
N GLN A 221 50.17 -44.76 34.24
CA GLN A 221 50.90 -45.85 34.88
C GLN A 221 51.62 -46.75 33.87
N GLY A 222 52.91 -46.46 33.69
CA GLY A 222 53.93 -47.49 33.63
C GLY A 222 54.48 -47.87 32.25
N GLN A 223 55.81 -47.70 32.16
CA GLN A 223 56.76 -48.60 31.48
C GLN A 223 56.82 -48.44 29.94
N ALA A 224 57.83 -47.76 29.41
CA ALA A 224 59.16 -48.32 29.12
C ALA A 224 59.10 -49.57 28.23
N ALA A 225 59.27 -49.39 26.91
CA ALA A 225 60.06 -50.22 25.98
C ALA A 225 59.51 -50.13 24.54
N ALA A 226 60.27 -49.47 23.66
CA ALA A 226 60.39 -49.92 22.26
C ALA A 226 61.25 -51.22 22.25
N PRO A 227 61.28 -52.08 21.21
CA PRO A 227 61.10 -51.76 19.79
C PRO A 227 60.39 -52.83 18.91
N GLY A 228 60.20 -52.52 17.63
CA GLY A 228 59.84 -53.52 16.60
C GLY A 228 59.37 -52.91 15.27
N CYS A 229 60.32 -52.69 14.36
CA CYS A 229 60.13 -52.37 12.92
C CYS A 229 59.39 -53.52 12.19
N GLU A 230 58.83 -53.45 10.97
CA GLU A 230 59.27 -52.90 9.69
C GLU A 230 58.09 -52.90 8.68
N GLN A 231 58.05 -51.94 7.74
CA GLN A 231 58.08 -52.14 6.26
C GLN A 231 57.94 -50.77 5.58
N ARG A 232 59.03 -50.08 5.22
CA ARG A 232 59.82 -50.17 3.98
C ARG A 232 58.98 -50.09 2.70
N GLN A 233 59.02 -48.93 2.05
CA GLN A 233 59.38 -48.78 0.63
C GLN A 233 59.71 -47.32 0.32
N GLU A 234 60.99 -47.07 0.03
CA GLU A 234 61.46 -45.98 -0.82
C GLU A 234 61.88 -46.57 -2.18
N PRO A 235 62.12 -45.74 -3.21
CA PRO A 235 63.51 -45.35 -3.44
C PRO A 235 63.73 -43.90 -3.95
N GLU A 236 64.84 -43.32 -3.52
CA GLU A 236 65.50 -42.13 -4.06
C GLU A 236 66.26 -42.41 -5.37
N THR A 237 66.56 -41.35 -6.13
CA THR A 237 67.82 -41.22 -6.90
C THR A 237 68.40 -39.80 -6.83
N ALA A 238 69.44 -39.70 -5.99
CA ALA A 238 70.68 -38.92 -6.02
C ALA A 238 71.20 -38.41 -7.40
N ALA A 239 72.16 -37.48 -7.58
CA ALA A 239 73.00 -36.61 -6.73
C ALA A 239 73.98 -35.79 -7.64
N ALA A 240 74.78 -34.93 -6.98
CA ALA A 240 76.09 -34.36 -7.35
C ALA A 240 76.11 -33.16 -8.35
N GLY A 241 76.98 -32.15 -8.26
CA GLY A 241 78.12 -31.85 -7.38
C GLY A 241 79.02 -30.79 -8.06
N THR A 242 79.61 -29.89 -7.27
CA THR A 242 80.97 -29.30 -7.40
C THR A 242 81.46 -28.61 -8.71
N GLY A 243 81.65 -27.27 -8.67
CA GLY A 243 82.91 -26.58 -9.08
C GLY A 243 83.06 -25.80 -10.42
N ALA A 244 82.78 -24.47 -10.41
CA ALA A 244 83.45 -23.29 -11.04
C ALA A 244 83.77 -23.22 -12.58
N PRO A 245 84.19 -22.06 -13.20
CA PRO A 245 84.22 -20.62 -12.81
C PRO A 245 83.69 -19.61 -13.88
N GLY A 246 83.50 -18.32 -13.52
CA GLY A 246 83.45 -17.20 -14.50
C GLY A 246 82.79 -15.88 -14.05
N THR A 247 83.57 -14.96 -13.50
CA THR A 247 83.35 -13.48 -13.49
C THR A 247 83.80 -12.86 -14.84
N PRO A 248 83.47 -11.61 -15.27
CA PRO A 248 83.37 -10.39 -14.43
C PRO A 248 82.36 -9.26 -14.82
N GLU A 249 82.14 -8.38 -13.84
CA GLU A 249 82.06 -6.89 -13.86
C GLU A 249 81.06 -6.06 -14.72
N ASP A 250 80.24 -5.29 -13.98
CA ASP A 250 80.14 -3.82 -13.92
C ASP A 250 79.25 -3.00 -14.92
N ARG A 251 78.70 -1.92 -14.34
CA ARG A 251 78.02 -0.72 -14.90
C ARG A 251 76.49 -0.66 -15.06
N ALA A 252 75.92 0.17 -14.17
CA ALA A 252 75.25 1.44 -14.42
C ALA A 252 74.18 1.57 -15.52
N ASP A 253 73.07 2.21 -15.12
CA ASP A 253 72.14 3.00 -15.93
C ASP A 253 71.54 2.37 -17.19
N ALA A 254 70.27 2.00 -17.10
CA ALA A 254 69.35 2.08 -18.23
C ALA A 254 67.97 2.59 -17.77
N LEU A 255 67.57 3.69 -18.41
CA LEU A 255 66.36 4.50 -18.27
C LEU A 255 65.02 3.73 -18.21
N PRO A 256 63.95 4.38 -17.69
CA PRO A 256 62.61 3.79 -17.56
C PRO A 256 61.88 3.61 -18.91
N PRO A 257 60.99 2.60 -19.06
CA PRO A 257 60.11 2.52 -20.23
C PRO A 257 59.00 3.61 -20.17
N PRO A 258 58.64 4.20 -21.31
CA PRO A 258 57.82 5.42 -21.38
C PRO A 258 56.33 5.11 -21.28
N GLY A 259 55.58 6.00 -20.62
CA GLY A 259 54.11 6.02 -20.71
C GLY A 259 53.34 5.70 -19.44
N ARG A 260 53.67 6.34 -18.31
CA ARG A 260 52.64 6.60 -17.29
C ARG A 260 52.18 8.04 -17.43
N PRO A 261 50.87 8.32 -17.61
CA PRO A 261 50.37 9.67 -17.44
C PRO A 261 50.69 10.14 -16.01
N PRO A 262 50.95 11.44 -15.82
CA PRO A 262 51.35 12.00 -14.54
C PRO A 262 50.30 11.65 -13.48
N LYS A 263 50.77 11.34 -12.27
CA LYS A 263 49.97 11.09 -11.07
C LYS A 263 49.03 12.28 -10.82
N VAL A 264 47.86 12.28 -11.46
CA VAL A 264 46.71 13.04 -11.01
C VAL A 264 46.22 12.31 -9.77
N GLY A 265 46.48 12.91 -8.60
CA GLY A 265 45.98 12.53 -7.28
C GLY A 265 45.64 11.06 -7.12
N GLN A 266 46.65 10.22 -6.89
CA GLN A 266 46.40 8.90 -6.32
C GLN A 266 45.68 9.13 -4.99
N CYS A 267 44.37 8.93 -5.01
CA CYS A 267 43.53 9.10 -3.85
C CYS A 267 43.99 8.08 -2.82
N GLY A 268 44.53 8.56 -1.70
CA GLY A 268 45.12 7.72 -0.65
C GLY A 268 44.09 6.98 0.21
N PHE A 269 42.98 6.54 -0.39
CA PHE A 269 41.97 5.78 0.33
C PHE A 269 42.30 4.29 0.31
N SER A 270 42.17 3.64 1.47
CA SER A 270 42.14 2.18 1.53
C SER A 270 40.87 1.64 0.85
N ARG A 271 40.87 0.37 0.46
CA ARG A 271 39.70 -0.25 -0.19
C ARG A 271 38.48 -0.21 0.72
N GLU A 272 38.69 -0.42 2.01
CA GLU A 272 37.69 -0.42 3.06
C GLU A 272 37.10 0.99 3.25
N GLU A 273 37.94 2.03 3.22
CA GLU A 273 37.48 3.43 3.26
C GLU A 273 36.62 3.78 2.06
N VAL A 274 36.98 3.30 0.86
CA VAL A 274 36.15 3.52 -0.34
C VAL A 274 34.81 2.82 -0.19
N GLU A 275 34.79 1.58 0.31
CA GLU A 275 33.54 0.85 0.56
C GLU A 275 32.64 1.60 1.57
N GLN A 276 33.21 2.13 2.65
CA GLN A 276 32.51 2.97 3.63
C GLN A 276 31.96 4.27 3.00
N ILE A 277 32.78 5.02 2.27
CA ILE A 277 32.34 6.25 1.58
C ILE A 277 31.19 5.98 0.60
N LEU A 278 31.25 4.86 -0.12
CA LEU A 278 30.19 4.48 -1.05
C LEU A 278 28.89 4.15 -0.31
N GLN A 279 28.98 3.48 0.84
CA GLN A 279 27.84 3.18 1.69
C GLN A 279 27.22 4.47 2.25
N GLU A 280 28.02 5.33 2.90
CA GLU A 280 27.56 6.61 3.44
C GLU A 280 26.94 7.49 2.36
N ARG A 281 27.54 7.54 1.17
CA ARG A 281 26.98 8.26 0.02
C ARG A 281 25.61 7.69 -0.38
N ASN A 282 25.44 6.36 -0.39
CA ASN A 282 24.17 5.73 -0.72
C ASN A 282 23.11 6.05 0.35
N GLU A 283 23.47 6.02 1.63
CA GLU A 283 22.61 6.40 2.74
C GLU A 283 22.21 7.88 2.66
N LEU A 284 23.15 8.78 2.42
CA LEU A 284 22.87 10.21 2.22
C LEU A 284 21.99 10.45 0.99
N LYS A 285 22.16 9.67 -0.09
CA LYS A 285 21.29 9.76 -1.28
C LYS A 285 19.85 9.34 -0.94
N ALA A 286 19.68 8.28 -0.15
CA ALA A 286 18.37 7.87 0.34
C ALA A 286 17.75 8.94 1.27
N ASN A 287 18.52 9.46 2.23
CA ASN A 287 18.05 10.51 3.13
C ASN A 287 17.66 11.79 2.38
N VAL A 288 18.44 12.23 1.39
CA VAL A 288 18.09 13.39 0.55
C VAL A 288 16.83 13.14 -0.27
N PHE A 289 16.56 11.90 -0.68
CA PHE A 289 15.32 11.53 -1.35
C PHE A 289 14.13 11.63 -0.38
N LEU A 290 14.22 11.00 0.79
CA LEU A 290 13.16 11.04 1.83
C LEU A 290 12.85 12.47 2.27
N LEU A 291 13.88 13.27 2.56
CA LEU A 291 13.72 14.68 2.94
C LEU A 291 13.06 15.54 1.84
N LYS A 292 13.23 15.18 0.56
CA LYS A 292 12.51 15.85 -0.53
C LYS A 292 11.03 15.49 -0.54
N GLU A 293 10.69 14.23 -0.25
CA GLU A 293 9.31 13.78 -0.15
C GLU A 293 8.61 14.40 1.06
N GLU A 294 9.24 14.39 2.24
CA GLU A 294 8.73 15.04 3.45
C GLU A 294 8.51 16.54 3.24
N LEU A 295 9.47 17.23 2.61
CA LEU A 295 9.34 18.64 2.29
C LEU A 295 8.20 18.89 1.29
N ALA A 296 8.00 18.02 0.30
CA ALA A 296 6.88 18.11 -0.62
C ALA A 296 5.54 17.84 0.09
N TYR A 297 5.50 16.89 1.03
CA TYR A 297 4.34 16.58 1.86
C TYR A 297 3.92 17.81 2.67
N PHE A 298 4.83 18.42 3.44
CA PHE A 298 4.51 19.61 4.22
C PHE A 298 4.10 20.80 3.35
N GLN A 299 4.73 20.97 2.18
CA GLN A 299 4.33 22.01 1.23
C GLN A 299 2.92 21.84 0.69
N ARG A 300 2.47 20.59 0.49
CA ARG A 300 1.09 20.29 0.10
C ARG A 300 0.14 20.53 1.27
N GLU A 301 0.48 20.05 2.47
CA GLU A 301 -0.31 20.22 3.69
C GLU A 301 -0.58 21.70 4.01
N LEU A 302 0.44 22.56 3.82
CA LEU A 302 0.33 24.01 3.97
C LEU A 302 -0.73 24.65 3.05
N LEU A 303 -0.95 24.08 1.86
CA LEU A 303 -1.96 24.54 0.90
C LEU A 303 -3.34 23.92 1.17
N THR A 304 -3.37 22.65 1.57
CA THR A 304 -4.61 21.91 1.89
C THR A 304 -5.35 22.56 3.06
N ASP A 305 -4.65 22.93 4.13
CA ASP A 305 -5.24 23.60 5.29
C ASP A 305 -5.55 25.10 5.07
N HIS A 306 -5.33 25.63 3.85
CA HIS A 306 -5.45 27.06 3.50
C HIS A 306 -4.69 28.03 4.44
N ARG A 307 -3.70 27.54 5.20
CA ARG A 307 -2.93 28.35 6.14
C ARG A 307 -2.10 29.43 5.44
N VAL A 308 -1.68 29.15 4.21
CA VAL A 308 -0.80 30.03 3.43
C VAL A 308 -1.29 30.12 1.98
N PRO A 309 -1.46 31.34 1.42
CA PRO A 309 -1.75 31.51 0.00
C PRO A 309 -0.66 30.89 -0.89
N GLY A 310 -1.06 30.25 -2.00
CA GLY A 310 -0.12 29.56 -2.91
C GLY A 310 1.00 30.45 -3.46
N LEU A 311 0.69 31.72 -3.75
CA LEU A 311 1.69 32.69 -4.20
C LEU A 311 2.78 32.94 -3.14
N LEU A 312 2.40 33.02 -1.86
CA LEU A 312 3.35 33.23 -0.76
C LEU A 312 4.22 31.98 -0.56
N LEU A 313 3.65 30.78 -0.69
CA LEU A 313 4.43 29.54 -0.61
C LEU A 313 5.47 29.45 -1.74
N GLU A 314 5.13 29.85 -2.97
CA GLU A 314 6.10 29.90 -4.07
C GLU A 314 7.19 30.94 -3.83
N ALA A 315 6.85 32.13 -3.33
CA ALA A 315 7.84 33.13 -2.94
C ALA A 315 8.79 32.60 -1.85
N MET A 316 8.26 31.91 -0.84
CA MET A 316 9.06 31.23 0.19
C MET A 316 9.98 30.16 -0.40
N LYS A 317 9.50 29.34 -1.34
CA LYS A 317 10.33 28.31 -2.02
C LYS A 317 11.51 28.95 -2.75
N VAL A 318 11.29 30.06 -3.47
CA VAL A 318 12.36 30.79 -4.16
C VAL A 318 13.36 31.36 -3.16
N ALA A 319 12.90 31.99 -2.08
CA ALA A 319 13.76 32.52 -1.02
C ALA A 319 14.60 31.40 -0.36
N ILE A 320 13.99 30.27 -0.02
CA ILE A 320 14.68 29.11 0.57
C ILE A 320 15.70 28.53 -0.41
N ARG A 321 15.38 28.42 -1.70
CA ARG A 321 16.34 27.95 -2.73
C ARG A 321 17.55 28.87 -2.82
N LYS A 322 17.34 30.18 -2.80
CA LYS A 322 18.42 31.18 -2.78
C LYS A 322 19.30 31.04 -1.54
N GLN A 323 18.70 30.94 -0.36
CA GLN A 323 19.44 30.74 0.89
C GLN A 323 20.17 29.39 0.92
N ARG A 324 19.53 28.31 0.45
CA ARG A 324 20.16 26.99 0.35
C ARG A 324 21.38 27.02 -0.58
N LYS A 325 21.30 27.71 -1.72
CA LYS A 325 22.43 27.86 -2.64
C LYS A 325 23.60 28.58 -1.96
N LYS A 326 23.33 29.67 -1.25
CA LYS A 326 24.32 30.41 -0.47
C LYS A 326 24.97 29.56 0.64
N ILE A 327 24.17 28.87 1.45
CA ILE A 327 24.67 28.01 2.53
C ILE A 327 25.48 26.84 1.95
N LYS A 328 24.96 26.18 0.91
CA LYS A 328 25.66 25.06 0.25
C LYS A 328 27.02 25.51 -0.31
N ALA A 329 27.08 26.68 -0.93
CA ALA A 329 28.33 27.20 -1.46
C ALA A 329 29.38 27.42 -0.35
N LYS A 330 28.96 28.00 0.78
CA LYS A 330 29.81 28.16 1.98
C LYS A 330 30.26 26.82 2.58
N MET A 331 29.35 25.85 2.69
CA MET A 331 29.64 24.52 3.26
C MET A 331 30.61 23.71 2.39
N LEU A 332 30.57 23.89 1.07
CA LEU A 332 31.40 23.14 0.11
C LEU A 332 32.62 23.93 -0.40
N GLY A 333 32.80 25.18 0.04
CA GLY A 333 33.90 26.03 -0.41
C GLY A 333 33.84 26.44 -1.89
N THR A 334 32.67 26.35 -2.54
CA THR A 334 32.51 26.76 -3.94
C THR A 334 32.24 28.27 -4.02
N PRO A 335 32.78 29.01 -5.00
CA PRO A 335 32.54 30.46 -5.12
C PRO A 335 31.04 30.77 -5.26
N GLU A 336 30.56 31.74 -4.50
CA GLU A 336 29.18 32.24 -4.57
C GLU A 336 29.02 33.00 -5.91
N GLU A 337 28.45 32.36 -6.93
CA GLU A 337 28.08 33.10 -8.15
C GLU A 337 27.06 34.17 -7.78
N ALA A 338 27.49 35.43 -7.88
CA ALA A 338 26.65 36.60 -7.67
C ALA A 338 25.52 36.58 -8.70
N GLU A 339 24.30 36.31 -8.24
CA GLU A 339 23.11 36.38 -9.08
C GLU A 339 22.89 37.82 -9.53
N SER A 340 23.08 38.06 -10.84
CA SER A 340 22.71 39.28 -11.54
C SER A 340 21.29 39.70 -11.20
N ARG A 341 21.17 41.00 -10.99
CA ARG A 341 20.02 41.71 -10.43
C ARG A 341 18.80 41.71 -11.34
#